data_AF-A0AA42H2M9-F1
#
_entry.id   AF-A0AA42H2M9-F1
#
_cell.length_a   1.000
_cell.length_b   1.000
_cell.length_c   1.000
_cell.angle_alpha   90.00
_cell.angle_beta   90.00
_cell.angle_gamma   90.00
#
_symmetry.space_group_name_H-M   'P 1'
#
loop_
_entity.id
_entity.type
_entity.pdbx_description
1 polymer ?
#
loop_
_entity_poly.entity_id
_entity_poly.type
_entity_poly.pdbx_seq_one_letter_code
_entity_poly.pdbx_strand_id
1 'polypeptide(L)'
;GYTGILSFGHAAFFGGAAYITAHTVKVWGVTPELGLVLGVLAAAALGLVIGYLAIRRQGIYSTMITLALAQMFFFFCLQASFTHGEDGLQGVPRGYLFGIIDLNHPMIMYYFVLAVFVLGVFVIWRIINSPFGMILKSVRENENRAISLGYSVNRYKLAAFVMSAALAG
;
A
#
# COMPACT_ATOMS: atom_id res chain seq x y z
N GLY A 1 -1.31 -12.28 -9.66
CA GLY A 1 -0.01 -11.59 -9.47
C GLY A 1 1.16 -12.54 -9.57
N TYR A 2 2.40 -12.05 -9.46
CA TYR A 2 3.63 -12.87 -9.57
C TYR A 2 3.76 -13.96 -8.50
N THR A 3 3.08 -13.82 -7.36
CA THR A 3 3.02 -14.79 -6.26
C THR A 3 1.90 -15.83 -6.35
N GLY A 4 1.01 -15.73 -7.35
CA GLY A 4 -0.19 -16.58 -7.44
C GLY A 4 -1.32 -16.23 -6.46
N ILE A 5 -1.15 -15.21 -5.60
CA ILE A 5 -2.17 -14.73 -4.69
C ILE A 5 -2.96 -13.60 -5.37
N LEU A 6 -4.28 -13.63 -5.21
CA LEU A 6 -5.18 -12.53 -5.56
C LEU A 6 -5.61 -11.83 -4.27
N SER A 7 -5.60 -10.50 -4.27
CA SER A 7 -6.07 -9.70 -3.12
C SER A 7 -7.07 -8.66 -3.60
N PHE A 8 -8.16 -8.50 -2.84
CA PHE A 8 -9.14 -7.44 -3.04
C PHE A 8 -9.03 -6.34 -1.97
N GLY A 9 -7.91 -6.28 -1.26
CA GLY A 9 -7.71 -5.35 -0.14
C GLY A 9 -7.20 -3.96 -0.51
N HIS A 10 -6.86 -3.70 -1.78
CA HIS A 10 -6.18 -2.47 -2.21
C HIS A 10 -6.92 -1.18 -1.85
N ALA A 11 -8.25 -1.21 -1.83
CA ALA A 11 -9.06 -0.06 -1.40
C ALA A 11 -8.78 0.35 0.06
N ALA A 12 -8.53 -0.63 0.95
CA ALA A 12 -8.21 -0.35 2.35
C ALA A 12 -6.81 0.26 2.50
N PHE A 13 -5.83 -0.17 1.70
CA PHE A 13 -4.47 0.41 1.72
C PHE A 13 -4.47 1.83 1.17
N PHE A 14 -5.12 2.04 0.01
CA PHE A 14 -5.29 3.36 -0.59
C PHE A 14 -6.02 4.32 0.35
N GLY A 15 -7.18 3.91 0.88
CA GLY A 15 -7.95 4.73 1.82
C GLY A 15 -7.19 5.01 3.11
N GLY A 16 -6.53 4.01 3.68
CA GLY A 16 -5.72 4.18 4.90
C GLY A 16 -4.57 5.16 4.71
N ALA A 17 -3.81 5.04 3.61
CA ALA A 17 -2.75 5.98 3.27
C ALA A 17 -3.29 7.39 3.07
N ALA A 18 -4.39 7.53 2.33
CA ALA A 18 -5.03 8.81 2.06
C ALA A 18 -5.49 9.48 3.37
N TYR A 19 -6.14 8.76 4.28
CA TYR A 19 -6.57 9.30 5.57
C TYR A 19 -5.39 9.73 6.45
N ILE A 20 -4.33 8.92 6.54
CA ILE A 20 -3.15 9.28 7.34
C ILE A 20 -2.41 10.47 6.72
N THR A 21 -2.23 10.48 5.41
CA THR A 21 -1.60 11.62 4.69
C THR A 21 -2.42 12.89 4.89
N ALA A 22 -3.74 12.82 4.68
CA ALA A 22 -4.64 13.95 4.88
C ALA A 22 -4.64 14.46 6.33
N HIS A 23 -4.68 13.56 7.31
CA HIS A 23 -4.70 13.93 8.72
C HIS A 23 -3.38 14.57 9.15
N THR A 24 -2.24 13.99 8.77
CA THR A 24 -0.92 14.52 9.14
C THR A 24 -0.67 15.89 8.50
N VAL A 25 -0.99 16.06 7.23
CA VAL A 25 -0.80 17.35 6.53
C VAL A 25 -1.78 18.40 7.03
N LYS A 26 -3.05 18.05 7.27
CA LYS A 26 -4.09 19.01 7.68
C LYS A 26 -4.03 19.38 9.16
N VAL A 27 -3.83 18.40 10.05
CA VAL A 27 -3.91 18.60 11.51
C VAL A 27 -2.55 18.88 12.12
N TRP A 28 -1.51 18.13 11.72
CA TRP A 28 -0.17 18.34 12.26
C TRP A 28 0.63 19.39 11.49
N GLY A 29 0.17 19.78 10.30
CA GLY A 29 0.83 20.79 9.47
C GLY A 29 2.20 20.34 8.96
N VAL A 30 2.44 19.03 8.86
CA VAL A 30 3.70 18.51 8.31
C VAL A 30 3.80 18.79 6.81
N THR A 31 5.03 18.81 6.30
CA THR A 31 5.26 19.02 4.87
C THR A 31 4.68 17.88 4.02
N PRO A 32 4.29 18.15 2.75
CA PRO A 32 3.67 17.14 1.89
C PRO A 32 4.54 15.89 1.69
N GLU A 33 5.87 16.05 1.62
CA GLU A 33 6.79 14.91 1.50
C GLU A 33 6.74 13.98 2.72
N LEU A 34 6.67 14.53 3.92
CA LEU A 34 6.55 13.74 5.15
C LEU A 34 5.18 13.09 5.26
N GLY A 35 4.12 13.81 4.88
CA GLY A 35 2.77 13.26 4.79
C GLY A 35 2.71 12.03 3.88
N LEU A 36 3.32 12.12 2.68
CA LEU A 36 3.40 11.01 1.73
C LEU A 36 4.14 9.80 2.32
N VAL A 37 5.30 10.02 2.94
CA VAL A 37 6.08 8.94 3.57
C VAL A 37 5.30 8.28 4.70
N LEU A 38 4.62 9.06 5.54
CA LEU A 38 3.78 8.52 6.62
C LEU A 38 2.58 7.73 6.09
N GLY A 39 1.96 8.19 5.00
CA GLY A 39 0.89 7.46 4.32
C GLY A 39 1.35 6.09 3.80
N VAL A 40 2.46 6.06 3.08
CA VAL A 40 3.07 4.81 2.56
C VAL A 40 3.46 3.86 3.70
N LEU A 41 4.05 4.39 4.78
CA LEU A 41 4.39 3.59 5.96
C LEU A 41 3.14 3.03 6.66
N ALA A 42 2.06 3.80 6.75
CA ALA A 42 0.80 3.33 7.30
C ALA A 42 0.17 2.24 6.43
N ALA A 43 0.20 2.38 5.09
CA ALA A 43 -0.24 1.35 4.16
C ALA A 43 0.60 0.07 4.28
N ALA A 44 1.92 0.21 4.42
CA ALA A 44 2.82 -0.91 4.65
C ALA A 44 2.50 -1.64 5.98
N ALA A 45 2.24 -0.88 7.05
CA ALA A 45 1.86 -1.42 8.35
C ALA A 45 0.51 -2.15 8.29
N LEU A 46 -0.51 -1.55 7.65
CA LEU A 46 -1.79 -2.20 7.38
C LEU A 46 -1.62 -3.46 6.54
N GLY A 47 -0.79 -3.39 5.50
CA GLY A 47 -0.42 -4.52 4.66
C GLY A 47 0.26 -5.64 5.44
N LEU A 48 1.07 -5.32 6.43
CA LEU A 48 1.71 -6.31 7.30
C LEU A 48 0.67 -7.03 8.15
N VAL A 49 -0.23 -6.29 8.79
CA VAL A 49 -1.29 -6.86 9.64
C VAL A 49 -2.26 -7.71 8.81
N ILE A 50 -2.81 -7.15 7.72
CA ILE A 50 -3.75 -7.85 6.84
C ILE A 50 -3.07 -9.03 6.15
N GLY A 51 -1.86 -8.82 5.64
CA GLY A 51 -1.07 -9.84 4.96
C GLY A 51 -0.73 -11.01 5.86
N TYR A 52 -0.35 -10.76 7.12
CA TYR A 52 -0.02 -11.81 8.09
C TYR A 52 -1.20 -12.75 8.35
N LEU A 53 -2.43 -12.23 8.33
CA LEU A 53 -3.64 -13.03 8.48
C LEU A 53 -4.05 -13.73 7.18
N ALA A 54 -4.03 -13.00 6.05
CA ALA A 54 -4.52 -13.47 4.76
C ALA A 54 -3.68 -14.64 4.20
N ILE A 55 -2.35 -14.57 4.29
CA ILE A 55 -1.46 -15.56 3.66
C ILE A 55 -1.46 -16.93 4.34
N ARG A 56 -2.08 -17.06 5.53
CA ARG A 56 -2.21 -18.35 6.23
C ARG A 56 -3.13 -19.33 5.51
N ARG A 57 -3.97 -18.84 4.59
CA ARG A 57 -4.87 -19.66 3.78
C ARG A 57 -4.45 -19.58 2.32
N GLN A 58 -4.72 -20.64 1.56
CA GLN A 58 -4.39 -20.72 0.14
C GLN A 58 -5.62 -20.49 -0.74
N GLY A 59 -5.38 -20.02 -1.96
CA GLY A 59 -6.42 -19.86 -2.98
C GLY A 59 -7.53 -18.87 -2.57
N ILE A 60 -8.78 -19.27 -2.79
CA ILE A 60 -9.98 -18.43 -2.63
C ILE A 60 -10.14 -17.92 -1.20
N TYR A 61 -9.75 -18.72 -0.19
CA TYR A 61 -9.86 -18.34 1.21
C TYR A 61 -9.00 -17.12 1.56
N SER A 62 -7.78 -17.00 1.01
CA SER A 62 -6.93 -15.81 1.21
C SER A 62 -7.61 -14.57 0.64
N THR A 63 -8.15 -14.69 -0.57
CA THR A 63 -8.83 -13.59 -1.26
C THR A 63 -10.07 -13.13 -0.47
N MET A 64 -10.88 -14.07 0.01
CA MET A 64 -12.06 -13.79 0.83
C MET A 64 -11.71 -13.09 2.14
N ILE A 65 -10.62 -13.52 2.80
CA ILE A 65 -10.11 -12.84 4.01
C ILE A 65 -9.70 -11.41 3.69
N THR A 66 -9.00 -11.15 2.57
CA THR A 66 -8.61 -9.77 2.22
C THR A 66 -9.81 -8.87 1.95
N LEU A 67 -10.87 -9.39 1.32
CA LEU A 67 -12.10 -8.65 1.09
C LEU A 67 -12.82 -8.34 2.41
N ALA A 68 -12.95 -9.34 3.28
CA ALA A 68 -13.58 -9.17 4.59
C ALA A 68 -12.84 -8.14 5.45
N LEU A 69 -11.51 -8.21 5.50
CA LEU A 69 -10.68 -7.24 6.24
C LEU A 69 -10.77 -5.83 5.65
N ALA A 70 -10.86 -5.69 4.32
CA ALA A 70 -11.07 -4.40 3.68
C ALA A 70 -12.44 -3.79 4.05
N GLN A 71 -13.49 -4.61 4.12
CA GLN A 71 -14.82 -4.18 4.57
C GLN A 71 -14.81 -3.80 6.06
N MET A 72 -14.14 -4.57 6.92
CA MET A 72 -13.97 -4.20 8.33
C MET A 72 -13.25 -2.85 8.48
N PHE A 73 -12.21 -2.62 7.67
CA PHE A 73 -11.48 -1.35 7.66
C PHE A 73 -12.38 -0.19 7.20
N PHE A 74 -13.22 -0.41 6.19
CA PHE A 74 -14.19 0.58 5.74
C PHE A 74 -15.16 0.99 6.86
N PHE A 75 -15.78 0.04 7.56
CA PHE A 75 -16.66 0.35 8.70
C PHE A 75 -15.93 1.03 9.85
N PHE A 76 -14.68 0.63 10.11
CA PHE A 76 -13.83 1.32 11.08
C PHE A 76 -13.61 2.79 10.69
N CYS A 77 -13.27 3.06 9.42
CA CYS A 77 -13.12 4.43 8.92
C CYS A 77 -14.41 5.24 8.96
N LEU A 78 -15.59 4.63 8.81
CA LEU A 78 -16.86 5.35 8.96
C LEU A 78 -17.12 5.77 10.41
N GLN A 79 -16.71 4.96 11.38
CA GLN A 79 -16.98 5.22 12.80
C GLN A 79 -15.87 6.04 13.50
N ALA A 80 -14.66 6.04 12.95
CA ALA A 80 -13.55 6.79 13.50
C ALA A 80 -13.78 8.30 13.38
N SER A 81 -13.66 9.04 14.48
CA SER A 81 -13.88 10.50 14.48
C SER A 81 -12.87 11.27 13.63
N PHE A 82 -11.64 10.76 13.48
CA PHE A 82 -10.58 11.47 12.75
C PHE A 82 -10.77 11.51 11.23
N THR A 83 -11.52 10.56 10.65
CA THR A 83 -11.80 10.47 9.21
C THR A 83 -12.96 11.37 8.79
N HIS A 84 -13.76 11.84 9.75
CA HIS A 84 -15.03 12.55 9.55
C HIS A 84 -16.11 11.70 8.85
N GLY A 85 -16.01 10.36 8.97
CA GLY A 85 -17.06 9.45 8.53
C GLY A 85 -17.44 9.61 7.06
N GLU A 86 -18.71 9.92 6.80
CA GLU A 86 -19.24 10.10 5.43
C GLU A 86 -18.79 11.42 4.79
N ASP A 87 -18.47 12.46 5.57
CA ASP A 87 -18.04 13.76 5.04
C ASP A 87 -16.59 13.71 4.50
N GLY A 88 -15.79 12.82 5.08
CA GLY A 88 -14.38 12.64 4.75
C GLY A 88 -13.50 13.85 5.11
N LEU A 89 -12.19 13.71 4.85
CA LEU A 89 -11.23 14.79 5.06
C LEU A 89 -11.16 15.70 3.83
N GLN A 90 -11.88 16.82 3.86
CA GLN A 90 -11.85 17.84 2.80
C GLN A 90 -10.83 18.95 3.07
N GLY A 91 -10.45 19.68 2.01
CA GLY A 91 -9.61 20.88 2.12
C GLY A 91 -8.17 20.60 2.59
N VAL A 92 -7.61 19.44 2.22
CA VAL A 92 -6.21 19.11 2.53
C VAL A 92 -5.29 20.06 1.76
N PRO A 93 -4.46 20.87 2.44
CA PRO A 93 -3.60 21.83 1.77
C PRO A 93 -2.53 21.07 0.98
N ARG A 94 -2.28 21.52 -0.26
CA ARG A 94 -1.22 20.95 -1.11
C ARG A 94 0.18 21.32 -0.62
N GLY A 95 0.29 22.46 0.06
CA GLY A 95 1.52 22.93 0.71
C GLY A 95 2.65 23.29 -0.26
N TYR A 96 3.85 23.43 0.32
CA TYR A 96 5.09 23.62 -0.42
C TYR A 96 5.95 22.37 -0.26
N LEU A 97 6.42 21.81 -1.37
CA LEU A 97 7.35 20.69 -1.38
C LEU A 97 8.74 21.18 -1.01
N PHE A 98 9.33 20.55 0.01
CA PHE A 98 10.59 20.95 0.65
C PHE A 98 10.61 22.43 1.10
N GLY A 99 9.45 23.05 1.30
CA GLY A 99 9.32 24.46 1.66
C GLY A 99 9.67 25.47 0.56
N ILE A 100 10.04 25.03 -0.64
CA ILE A 100 10.53 25.90 -1.73
C ILE A 100 9.60 25.84 -2.95
N ILE A 101 9.01 24.69 -3.23
CA ILE A 101 8.23 24.45 -4.46
C ILE A 101 6.74 24.49 -4.15
N ASP A 102 6.01 25.46 -4.70
CA ASP A 102 4.56 25.60 -4.47
C ASP A 102 3.73 24.55 -5.25
N LEU A 103 3.06 23.65 -4.54
CA LEU A 103 2.21 22.61 -5.14
C LEU A 103 0.80 23.10 -5.49
N ASN A 104 0.46 24.36 -5.20
CA ASN A 104 -0.82 24.94 -5.63
C ASN A 104 -0.87 25.15 -7.16
N HIS A 105 0.29 25.33 -7.78
CA HIS A 105 0.42 25.48 -9.24
C HIS A 105 0.10 24.15 -9.96
N PRO A 106 -0.92 24.11 -10.85
CA PRO A 106 -1.34 22.86 -11.50
C PRO A 106 -0.24 22.13 -12.27
N MET A 107 0.65 22.87 -12.94
CA MET A 107 1.76 22.29 -13.69
C MET A 107 2.81 21.64 -12.79
N ILE A 108 3.14 22.26 -11.65
CA ILE A 108 4.09 21.72 -10.67
C ILE A 108 3.52 20.45 -10.05
N MET A 109 2.24 20.48 -9.65
CA MET A 109 1.55 19.30 -9.14
C MET A 109 1.52 18.16 -10.16
N TYR A 110 1.28 18.47 -11.44
CA TYR A 110 1.31 17.47 -12.51
C TYR A 110 2.68 16.78 -12.60
N TYR A 111 3.78 17.56 -12.67
CA TYR A 111 5.12 16.98 -12.73
C TYR A 111 5.51 16.23 -11.47
N PHE A 112 5.05 16.67 -10.29
CA PHE A 112 5.25 15.97 -9.03
C PHE A 112 4.58 14.59 -9.04
N VAL A 113 3.28 14.53 -9.38
CA VAL A 113 2.54 13.26 -9.49
C VAL A 113 3.14 12.36 -10.57
N LEU A 114 3.55 12.92 -11.72
CA LEU A 114 4.23 12.17 -12.78
C LEU A 114 5.55 11.57 -12.27
N ALA A 115 6.36 12.33 -11.53
CA ALA A 115 7.61 11.84 -10.96
C ALA A 115 7.37 10.69 -9.97
N VAL A 116 6.39 10.82 -9.07
CA VAL A 116 5.99 9.76 -8.14
C VAL A 116 5.49 8.52 -8.88
N PHE A 117 4.68 8.69 -9.93
CA PHE A 117 4.17 7.60 -10.75
C PHE A 117 5.31 6.86 -11.46
N VAL A 118 6.22 7.57 -12.13
CA VAL A 118 7.37 6.98 -12.82
C VAL A 118 8.28 6.26 -11.82
N LEU A 119 8.50 6.83 -10.63
CA LEU A 119 9.25 6.19 -9.55
C LEU A 119 8.57 4.90 -9.10
N GLY A 120 7.24 4.90 -8.90
CA GLY A 120 6.47 3.71 -8.55
C GLY A 120 6.59 2.61 -9.60
N VAL A 121 6.44 2.94 -10.88
CA VAL A 121 6.61 1.98 -11.99
C VAL A 121 8.04 1.45 -12.04
N PHE A 122 9.04 2.32 -11.86
CA PHE A 122 10.45 1.92 -11.82
C PHE A 122 10.74 0.96 -10.66
N VAL A 123 10.21 1.23 -9.47
CA VAL A 123 10.34 0.36 -8.29
C VAL A 123 9.69 -1.00 -8.56
N ILE A 124 8.48 -1.03 -9.11
CA ILE A 124 7.79 -2.28 -9.51
C ILE A 124 8.65 -3.08 -10.50
N TRP A 125 9.12 -2.43 -11.56
CA TRP A 125 9.97 -3.05 -12.56
C TRP A 125 11.27 -3.60 -11.95
N ARG A 126 11.90 -2.85 -11.06
CA ARG A 126 13.15 -3.25 -10.38
C ARG A 126 12.94 -4.45 -9.45
N ILE A 127 11.82 -4.50 -8.72
CA ILE A 127 11.47 -5.60 -7.80
C ILE A 127 11.19 -6.88 -8.60
N ILE A 128 10.40 -6.79 -9.68
CA ILE A 128 10.03 -7.96 -10.50
C ILE A 128 11.26 -8.57 -11.19
N ASN A 129 12.18 -7.74 -11.67
CA ASN A 129 13.41 -8.19 -12.35
C ASN A 129 14.57 -8.50 -11.39
N SER A 130 14.31 -8.58 -10.08
CA SER A 130 15.31 -8.94 -9.07
C SER A 130 15.25 -10.44 -8.70
N PRO A 131 16.26 -10.97 -7.96
CA PRO A 131 16.19 -12.33 -7.40
C PRO A 131 14.92 -12.58 -6.58
N PHE A 132 14.40 -11.57 -5.90
CA PHE A 132 13.14 -11.65 -5.17
C PHE A 132 11.97 -12.01 -6.12
N GLY A 133 11.86 -11.33 -7.26
CA GLY A 133 10.83 -11.61 -8.26
C GLY A 133 10.93 -13.02 -8.85
N MET A 134 12.15 -13.55 -9.03
CA MET A 134 12.35 -14.94 -9.46
C MET A 134 11.83 -15.94 -8.43
N ILE A 135 12.07 -15.70 -7.14
CA ILE A 135 11.54 -16.54 -6.05
C ILE A 135 10.01 -16.50 -6.06
N LEU A 136 9.38 -15.33 -6.22
CA LEU A 136 7.91 -15.25 -6.30
C LEU A 136 7.34 -16.06 -7.47
N LYS A 137 8.00 -16.01 -8.64
CA LYS A 137 7.62 -16.85 -9.79
C LYS A 137 7.72 -18.33 -9.44
N SER A 138 8.79 -18.78 -8.79
CA SER A 138 8.91 -20.19 -8.37
C SER A 138 7.83 -20.61 -7.37
N VAL A 139 7.45 -19.73 -6.45
CA VAL A 139 6.37 -19.97 -5.47
C VAL A 139 5.03 -20.12 -6.18
N ARG A 140 4.78 -19.33 -7.23
CA ARG A 140 3.56 -19.41 -8.03
C ARG A 140 3.47 -20.71 -8.83
N GLU A 141 4.58 -21.17 -9.42
CA GLU A 141 4.61 -22.39 -10.23
C GLU A 141 4.43 -23.65 -9.37
N ASN A 142 5.19 -23.78 -8.28
CA ASN A 142 5.06 -24.91 -7.37
C ASN A 142 5.58 -24.55 -5.97
N GLU A 143 4.65 -24.23 -5.07
CA GLU A 143 4.93 -23.87 -3.69
C GLU A 143 5.65 -24.99 -2.93
N ASN A 144 5.22 -26.25 -3.09
CA ASN A 144 5.84 -27.39 -2.41
C ASN A 144 7.31 -27.55 -2.82
N ARG A 145 7.62 -27.37 -4.11
CA ARG A 145 8.99 -27.42 -4.63
C ARG A 145 9.86 -26.29 -4.09
N ALA A 146 9.32 -25.08 -3.97
CA ALA A 146 10.04 -23.95 -3.39
C ALA A 146 10.38 -24.20 -1.91
N ILE A 147 9.46 -24.83 -1.16
CA ILE A 147 9.70 -25.24 0.24
C ILE A 147 10.81 -26.30 0.30
N SER A 148 10.80 -27.31 -0.59
CA SER A 148 11.84 -28.34 -0.63
C SER A 148 13.23 -27.79 -0.96
N LEU A 149 13.33 -26.67 -1.68
CA LEU A 149 14.58 -25.96 -1.95
C LEU A 149 15.05 -25.07 -0.77
N GLY A 150 14.32 -25.07 0.36
CA GLY A 150 14.68 -24.35 1.57
C GLY A 150 14.13 -22.91 1.66
N TYR A 151 13.30 -22.47 0.72
CA TYR A 151 12.74 -21.12 0.77
C TYR A 151 11.59 -21.01 1.79
N SER A 152 11.64 -19.98 2.62
CA SER A 152 10.55 -19.63 3.54
C SER A 152 9.39 -18.94 2.80
N VAL A 153 8.58 -19.71 2.07
CA VAL A 153 7.52 -19.21 1.16
C VAL A 153 6.61 -18.17 1.82
N ASN A 154 6.16 -18.41 3.05
CA ASN A 154 5.28 -17.48 3.77
C ASN A 154 5.90 -16.09 3.97
N ARG A 155 7.22 -16.00 4.22
CA ARG A 155 7.90 -14.71 4.37
C ARG A 155 7.96 -13.94 3.06
N TYR A 156 8.22 -14.64 1.95
CA TYR A 156 8.23 -14.03 0.61
C TYR A 156 6.83 -13.57 0.18
N LYS A 157 5.78 -14.37 0.49
CA LYS A 157 4.39 -13.98 0.26
C LYS A 157 4.00 -12.76 1.10
N LEU A 158 4.38 -12.71 2.37
CA LEU A 158 4.13 -11.56 3.24
C LEU A 158 4.84 -10.30 2.72
N ALA A 159 6.13 -10.40 2.39
CA ALA A 159 6.90 -9.28 1.85
C ALA A 159 6.28 -8.74 0.56
N ALA A 160 5.87 -9.63 -0.35
CA ALA A 160 5.19 -9.24 -1.58
C ALA A 160 3.85 -8.53 -1.30
N PHE A 161 3.11 -9.00 -0.30
CA PHE A 161 1.84 -8.40 0.12
C PHE A 161 2.04 -7.00 0.71
N VAL A 162 3.02 -6.84 1.61
CA VAL A 162 3.38 -5.56 2.22
C VAL A 162 3.86 -4.55 1.16
N MET A 163 4.71 -4.98 0.22
CA MET A 163 5.15 -4.11 -0.87
C MET A 163 4.00 -3.72 -1.79
N SER A 164 3.07 -4.63 -2.06
CA SER A 164 1.87 -4.29 -2.82
C SER A 164 0.97 -3.31 -2.09
N ALA A 165 0.86 -3.41 -0.76
CA ALA A 165 0.08 -2.48 0.06
C ALA A 165 0.74 -1.09 0.08
N ALA A 166 2.06 -1.04 0.28
CA ALA A 166 2.85 0.19 0.29
C ALA A 166 2.85 0.92 -1.07
N LEU A 167 2.77 0.20 -2.20
CA LEU A 167 2.67 0.80 -3.53
C LEU A 167 1.24 1.22 -3.89
N ALA A 168 0.23 0.64 -3.23
CA ALA A 168 -1.18 0.94 -3.48
C ALA A 168 -1.70 2.09 -2.62
N GLY A 169 -1.11 2.28 -1.43
CA GLY A 169 -1.29 3.44 -0.58
C GLY A 169 -0.42 4.61 -1.02
#